data_AF-A0A2G6IRP7-F1
#
_entry.id   AF-A0A2G6IRP7-F1
#
_cell.length_a   1.000
_cell.length_b   1.000
_cell.length_c   1.000
_cell.angle_alpha   90.00
_cell.angle_beta   90.00
_cell.angle_gamma   90.00
#
_symmetry.space_group_name_H-M   'P 1'
#
loop_
_entity.id
_entity.type
_entity.pdbx_description
1 polymer ?
#
loop_
_entity_poly.entity_id
_entity_poly.type
_entity_poly.pdbx_seq_one_letter_code
_entity_poly.pdbx_strand_id
1 'polypeptide(L)'
;MLELRTNDGGFVYASDTAAALNMGLSVEAIQAAEAEARKTAVSEECRRRIFAVASQNAQTNMSLAVGVIGAKTASTRTDIEKATLAGAEAALGWVMDMRAAFLALAADAQADYLADAAWPAIPPEAATIAAQF
;
A
#
# COMPACT_ATOMS: atom_id res chain seq x y z
N MET A 1 -1.03 -10.35 18.68
CA MET A 1 -0.24 -11.60 18.68
C MET A 1 1.08 -11.27 18.00
N LEU A 2 2.19 -11.42 18.72
CA LEU A 2 3.54 -11.17 18.24
C LEU A 2 4.14 -12.49 17.79
N GLU A 3 4.67 -12.53 16.57
CA GLU A 3 5.45 -13.65 16.05
C GLU A 3 6.94 -13.32 16.24
N LEU A 4 7.62 -14.10 17.07
CA LEU A 4 8.98 -13.84 17.53
C LEU A 4 9.89 -14.99 17.12
N ARG A 5 11.03 -14.69 16.49
CA ARG A 5 12.00 -15.71 16.06
C ARG A 5 12.98 -16.01 17.18
N THR A 6 13.20 -17.28 17.49
CA THR A 6 14.15 -17.73 18.51
C THR A 6 15.55 -17.92 17.92
N ASN A 7 16.56 -17.98 18.78
CA ASN A 7 17.98 -18.10 18.38
C ASN A 7 18.31 -19.40 17.63
N ASP A 8 17.52 -20.45 17.81
CA ASP A 8 17.60 -21.73 17.11
C ASP A 8 16.77 -21.75 15.81
N GLY A 9 16.16 -20.63 15.43
CA GLY A 9 15.39 -20.47 14.20
C GLY A 9 13.92 -20.90 14.28
N GLY A 10 13.43 -21.25 15.47
CA GLY A 10 12.00 -21.48 15.76
C GLY A 10 11.18 -20.18 15.86
N PHE A 11 9.87 -20.34 16.04
CA PHE A 11 8.93 -19.25 16.27
C PHE A 11 8.20 -19.42 17.59
N VAL A 12 8.03 -18.31 18.31
CA VAL A 12 7.23 -18.21 19.53
C VAL A 12 6.13 -17.17 19.29
N TYR A 13 4.93 -17.48 19.74
CA TYR A 13 3.79 -16.59 19.67
C TYR A 13 3.45 -16.06 21.06
N ALA A 14 3.49 -14.74 21.21
CA ALA A 14 3.07 -14.07 22.44
C ALA A 14 1.78 -13.28 22.21
N SER A 15 0.88 -13.26 23.19
CA SER A 15 -0.35 -12.45 23.12
C SER A 15 -0.02 -10.95 23.10
N ASP A 16 0.95 -10.55 23.92
CA ASP A 16 1.35 -9.18 24.21
C ASP A 16 2.81 -9.11 24.71
N THR A 17 3.31 -7.89 24.90
CA THR A 17 4.65 -7.59 25.41
C THR A 17 4.94 -8.23 26.77
N ALA A 18 3.96 -8.27 27.68
CA ALA A 18 4.17 -8.84 29.02
C ALA A 18 4.32 -10.36 28.96
N ALA A 19 3.53 -11.04 28.13
CA ALA A 19 3.68 -12.47 27.86
C ALA A 19 5.04 -12.78 27.23
N ALA A 20 5.50 -11.95 26.28
CA ALA A 20 6.81 -12.12 25.65
C ALA A 20 7.97 -11.96 26.65
N LEU A 21 7.91 -10.96 27.54
CA LEU A 21 8.88 -10.77 28.61
C LEU A 21 8.90 -11.96 29.59
N ASN A 22 7.72 -12.48 29.95
CA ASN A 22 7.59 -13.66 30.81
C ASN A 22 8.15 -14.93 30.17
N MET A 23 8.19 -15.00 28.83
CA MET A 23 8.84 -16.07 28.07
C MET A 23 10.37 -15.90 27.97
N GLY A 24 10.94 -14.86 28.60
CA GLY A 24 12.38 -14.60 28.60
C GLY A 24 12.92 -13.96 27.33
N LEU A 25 12.04 -13.38 26.49
CA LEU A 25 12.44 -12.70 25.27
C LEU A 25 13.03 -11.31 25.59
N SER A 26 14.03 -10.89 24.81
CA SER A 26 14.64 -9.57 24.99
C SER A 26 13.69 -8.47 24.53
N VAL A 27 13.82 -7.29 25.15
CA VAL A 27 13.09 -6.07 24.73
C VAL A 27 13.35 -5.77 23.26
N GLU A 28 14.57 -5.98 22.78
CA GLU A 28 14.95 -5.78 21.38
C GLU A 28 14.19 -6.71 20.42
N ALA A 29 14.06 -7.99 20.78
CA ALA A 29 13.30 -8.96 19.98
C ALA A 29 11.82 -8.60 19.93
N ILE A 30 11.27 -8.13 21.05
CA ILE A 30 9.87 -7.68 21.15
C ILE A 30 9.64 -6.45 20.27
N GLN A 31 10.51 -5.44 20.37
CA GLN A 31 10.42 -4.21 19.56
C GLN A 31 10.53 -4.51 18.07
N ALA A 32 11.40 -5.45 17.67
CA ALA A 32 11.52 -5.86 16.28
C ALA A 32 10.23 -6.55 15.78
N ALA A 33 9.62 -7.44 16.58
CA ALA A 33 8.36 -8.07 16.21
C ALA A 33 7.19 -7.08 16.17
N GLU A 34 7.14 -6.12 17.08
CA GLU A 34 6.14 -5.04 17.07
C GLU A 34 6.28 -4.17 15.81
N ALA A 35 7.50 -3.83 15.41
CA ALA A 35 7.77 -3.06 14.20
C ALA A 35 7.35 -3.82 12.92
N GLU A 36 7.64 -5.13 12.83
CA GLU A 36 7.21 -5.95 11.68
C GLU A 36 5.70 -6.18 11.66
N ALA A 37 5.07 -6.40 12.82
CA ALA A 37 3.62 -6.51 12.92
C ALA A 37 2.94 -5.21 12.47
N ARG A 38 3.47 -4.05 12.89
CA ARG A 38 3.00 -2.73 12.44
C ARG A 38 3.16 -2.58 10.93
N LYS A 39 4.35 -2.83 10.39
CA LYS A 39 4.63 -2.72 8.96
C LYS A 39 3.68 -3.58 8.13
N THR A 40 3.38 -4.80 8.59
CA THR A 40 2.40 -5.68 7.96
C THR A 40 1.00 -5.04 7.97
N ALA A 41 0.53 -4.56 9.11
CA ALA A 41 -0.78 -3.94 9.24
C ALA A 41 -0.93 -2.67 8.39
N VAL A 42 0.08 -1.79 8.35
CA VAL A 42 0.07 -0.58 7.50
C VAL A 42 0.10 -0.96 6.02
N SER A 43 0.86 -1.99 5.64
CA SER A 43 0.90 -2.50 4.27
C SER A 43 -0.46 -3.05 3.82
N GLU A 44 -1.15 -3.80 4.67
CA GLU A 44 -2.49 -4.30 4.41
C GLU A 44 -3.50 -3.16 4.22
N GLU A 45 -3.42 -2.13 5.06
CA GLU A 45 -4.28 -0.96 4.95
C GLU A 45 -4.02 -0.14 3.68
N CYS A 46 -2.74 0.10 3.33
CA CYS A 46 -2.35 0.73 2.07
C CYS A 46 -2.96 -0.01 0.87
N ARG A 47 -2.82 -1.34 0.86
CA ARG A 47 -3.37 -2.20 -0.19
C ARG A 47 -4.90 -2.14 -0.23
N ARG A 48 -5.57 -2.18 0.93
CA ARG A 48 -7.04 -2.07 1.03
C ARG A 48 -7.53 -0.75 0.43
N ARG A 49 -6.87 0.37 0.74
CA ARG A 49 -7.21 1.71 0.24
C ARG A 49 -7.02 1.83 -1.27
N ILE A 50 -5.93 1.30 -1.82
CA ILE A 50 -5.71 1.26 -3.28
C ILE A 50 -6.82 0.44 -3.98
N PHE A 51 -7.14 -0.74 -3.44
CA PHE A 51 -8.18 -1.59 -4.05
C PHE A 51 -9.62 -1.07 -3.85
N ALA A 52 -9.86 -0.23 -2.85
CA ALA A 52 -11.13 0.46 -2.70
C ALA A 52 -11.38 1.48 -3.82
N VAL A 53 -10.31 2.02 -4.42
CA VAL A 53 -10.39 2.96 -5.55
C VAL A 53 -10.51 2.21 -6.87
N ALA A 54 -9.63 1.25 -7.11
CA ALA A 54 -9.60 0.48 -8.35
C ALA A 54 -9.38 -1.00 -8.03
N SER A 55 -10.37 -1.83 -8.36
CA SER A 55 -10.25 -3.28 -8.20
C SER A 55 -9.08 -3.85 -9.01
N GLN A 56 -8.63 -5.06 -8.69
CA GLN A 56 -7.60 -5.74 -9.47
C GLN A 56 -7.99 -5.86 -10.97
N ASN A 57 -9.27 -6.11 -11.25
CA ASN A 57 -9.78 -6.17 -12.62
C ASN A 57 -9.71 -4.81 -13.30
N ALA A 58 -10.12 -3.74 -12.61
CA ALA A 58 -10.04 -2.37 -13.12
C ALA A 58 -8.59 -1.98 -13.45
N GLN A 59 -7.65 -2.25 -12.53
CA GLN A 59 -6.21 -2.00 -12.74
C GLN A 59 -5.64 -2.78 -13.93
N THR A 60 -6.07 -4.02 -14.12
CA THR A 60 -5.65 -4.86 -15.25
C THR A 60 -6.18 -4.33 -16.58
N ASN A 61 -7.47 -3.98 -16.63
CA ASN A 61 -8.10 -3.41 -17.83
C ASN A 61 -7.49 -2.05 -18.19
N MET A 62 -7.24 -1.20 -17.20
CA MET A 62 -6.56 0.08 -17.37
C MET A 62 -5.15 -0.10 -17.93
N SER A 63 -4.37 -1.04 -17.37
CA SER A 63 -3.02 -1.35 -17.86
C SER A 63 -3.01 -1.83 -19.31
N LEU A 64 -3.98 -2.68 -19.69
CA LEU A 64 -4.15 -3.13 -21.07
C LEU A 64 -4.49 -1.97 -22.01
N ALA A 65 -5.43 -1.11 -21.61
CA ALA A 65 -5.81 0.07 -22.39
C ALA A 65 -4.63 1.03 -22.59
N VAL A 66 -3.87 1.31 -21.52
CA VAL A 66 -2.64 2.11 -21.58
C VAL A 66 -1.63 1.49 -22.54
N GLY A 67 -1.43 0.16 -22.50
CA GLY A 67 -0.54 -0.53 -23.42
C GLY A 67 -0.96 -0.41 -24.89
N VAL A 68 -2.25 -0.64 -25.20
CA VAL A 68 -2.80 -0.53 -26.56
C VAL A 68 -2.69 0.90 -27.09
N ILE A 69 -3.00 1.90 -26.26
CA ILE A 69 -2.89 3.32 -26.62
C ILE A 69 -1.42 3.73 -26.79
N GLY A 70 -0.55 3.26 -25.89
CA GLY A 70 0.88 3.53 -25.91
C GLY A 70 1.57 3.05 -27.18
N ALA A 71 1.10 1.94 -27.75
CA ALA A 71 1.60 1.40 -29.02
C ALA A 71 1.25 2.26 -30.25
N LYS A 72 0.30 3.20 -30.14
CA LYS A 72 -0.03 4.14 -31.22
C LYS A 72 1.00 5.26 -31.31
N THR A 73 1.25 5.73 -32.53
CA THR A 73 1.99 6.97 -32.76
C THR A 73 1.31 8.13 -32.03
N ALA A 74 2.08 8.99 -31.35
CA ALA A 74 1.52 10.07 -30.54
C ALA A 74 0.56 10.99 -31.33
N SER A 75 0.88 11.27 -32.61
CA SER A 75 0.05 12.09 -33.50
C SER A 75 -1.27 11.43 -33.91
N THR A 76 -1.41 10.11 -33.75
CA THR A 76 -2.64 9.37 -34.11
C THR A 76 -3.54 9.08 -32.92
N ARG A 77 -3.16 9.53 -31.70
CA ARG A 77 -3.96 9.34 -30.49
C ARG A 77 -5.14 10.30 -30.48
N THR A 78 -6.32 9.77 -30.18
CA THR A 78 -7.51 10.61 -29.95
C THR A 78 -7.39 11.38 -28.65
N ASP A 79 -8.23 12.40 -28.44
CA ASP A 79 -8.21 13.18 -27.20
C ASP A 79 -8.66 12.35 -25.99
N ILE A 80 -9.57 11.39 -26.20
CA ILE A 80 -9.96 10.41 -25.18
C ILE A 80 -8.73 9.57 -24.77
N GLU A 81 -7.95 9.11 -25.73
CA GLU A 81 -6.75 8.29 -25.46
C GLU A 81 -5.67 9.06 -24.72
N LYS A 82 -5.48 10.35 -25.05
CA LYS A 82 -4.57 11.23 -24.30
C LYS A 82 -5.07 11.41 -22.85
N ALA A 83 -6.37 11.59 -22.67
CA ALA A 83 -6.97 11.69 -21.33
C ALA A 83 -6.83 10.39 -20.52
N THR A 84 -6.99 9.21 -21.16
CA THR A 84 -6.72 7.91 -20.53
C THR A 84 -5.28 7.79 -20.05
N LEU A 85 -4.30 8.20 -20.88
CA LEU A 85 -2.89 8.17 -20.47
C LEU A 85 -2.60 9.13 -19.32
N ALA A 86 -3.13 10.36 -19.37
CA ALA A 86 -2.93 11.35 -18.31
C ALA A 86 -3.57 10.89 -16.99
N GLY A 87 -4.77 10.33 -17.03
CA GLY A 87 -5.43 9.75 -15.85
C GLY A 87 -4.65 8.57 -15.28
N ALA A 88 -4.14 7.67 -16.13
CA ALA A 88 -3.34 6.53 -15.69
C ALA A 88 -2.00 6.97 -15.06
N GLU A 89 -1.37 8.03 -15.59
CA GLU A 89 -0.18 8.64 -14.99
C GLU A 89 -0.49 9.20 -13.60
N ALA A 90 -1.59 9.94 -13.44
CA ALA A 90 -2.03 10.43 -12.14
C ALA A 90 -2.33 9.29 -11.15
N ALA A 91 -2.95 8.20 -11.61
CA ALA A 91 -3.23 7.03 -10.79
C ALA A 91 -1.94 6.32 -10.33
N LEU A 92 -0.96 6.17 -11.23
CA LEU A 92 0.34 5.61 -10.88
C LEU A 92 1.10 6.50 -9.89
N GLY A 93 1.08 7.82 -10.10
CA GLY A 93 1.66 8.79 -9.17
C GLY A 93 1.05 8.68 -7.77
N TRP A 94 -0.28 8.63 -7.68
CA TRP A 94 -0.96 8.43 -6.41
C TRP A 94 -0.61 7.10 -5.73
N VAL A 95 -0.47 6.00 -6.48
CA VAL A 95 -0.01 4.71 -5.91
C VAL A 95 1.42 4.82 -5.36
N MET A 96 2.30 5.59 -6.01
CA MET A 96 3.64 5.85 -5.48
C MET A 96 3.59 6.67 -4.19
N ASP A 97 2.75 7.69 -4.13
CA ASP A 97 2.54 8.49 -2.91
C ASP A 97 1.96 7.65 -1.77
N MET A 98 1.00 6.75 -2.06
CA MET A 98 0.46 5.79 -1.09
C MET A 98 1.55 4.87 -0.53
N ARG A 99 2.50 4.43 -1.37
CA ARG A 99 3.64 3.61 -0.94
C ARG A 99 4.64 4.41 -0.10
N ALA A 100 4.84 5.69 -0.42
CA ALA A 100 5.67 6.57 0.39
C ALA A 100 5.02 6.83 1.78
N ALA A 101 3.72 7.08 1.81
CA ALA A 101 2.94 7.22 3.04
C ALA A 101 3.02 5.95 3.90
N PHE A 102 2.91 4.76 3.30
CA PHE A 102 3.13 3.48 3.99
C PHE A 102 4.48 3.46 4.73
N LEU A 103 5.58 3.85 4.08
CA LEU A 103 6.91 3.83 4.71
C LEU A 103 6.97 4.76 5.92
N ALA A 104 6.40 5.96 5.82
CA ALA A 104 6.36 6.91 6.92
C ALA A 104 5.48 6.41 8.09
N LEU A 105 4.27 5.92 7.79
CA LEU A 105 3.31 5.45 8.78
C LEU A 105 3.77 4.16 9.47
N ALA A 106 4.45 3.27 8.75
CA ALA A 106 5.02 2.05 9.31
C ALA A 106 6.18 2.33 10.29
N ALA A 107 6.96 3.40 10.03
CA ALA A 107 8.08 3.78 10.88
C ALA A 107 7.66 4.49 12.19
N ASP A 108 6.54 5.21 12.17
CA ASP A 108 6.02 5.90 13.36
C ASP A 108 5.02 5.03 14.12
N ALA A 109 5.43 4.47 15.26
CA ALA A 109 4.58 3.64 16.11
C ALA A 109 3.30 4.33 16.63
N GLN A 110 3.28 5.67 16.68
CA GLN A 110 2.18 6.46 17.20
C GLN A 110 1.26 7.00 16.11
N ALA A 111 1.65 6.91 14.83
CA ALA A 111 0.81 7.36 13.73
C ALA A 111 -0.47 6.52 13.65
N ASP A 112 -1.62 7.20 13.55
CA ASP A 112 -2.89 6.56 13.26
C ASP A 112 -3.00 6.30 11.75
N TYR A 113 -2.51 5.15 11.32
CA TYR A 113 -2.57 4.73 9.92
C TYR A 113 -4.00 4.33 9.47
N LEU A 114 -4.97 4.27 10.37
CA LEU A 114 -6.37 4.02 10.05
C LEU A 114 -7.12 5.30 9.69
N ALA A 115 -6.61 6.46 10.10
CA ALA A 115 -7.19 7.75 9.76
C ALA A 115 -7.06 8.05 8.26
N ASP A 116 -8.14 8.51 7.63
CA ASP A 116 -8.10 8.89 6.20
C ASP A 116 -7.11 10.03 5.92
N ALA A 117 -6.96 10.96 6.86
CA ALA A 117 -6.03 12.08 6.75
C ALA A 117 -4.55 11.66 6.77
N ALA A 118 -4.24 10.41 7.15
CA ALA A 118 -2.89 9.88 7.13
C ALA A 118 -2.41 9.50 5.72
N TRP A 119 -3.33 9.42 4.75
CA TRP A 119 -3.06 8.95 3.39
C TRP A 119 -3.24 10.07 2.37
N PRO A 120 -2.50 10.04 1.24
CA PRO A 120 -2.68 11.00 0.17
C PRO A 120 -4.10 10.91 -0.42
N ALA A 121 -4.74 12.06 -0.58
CA ALA A 121 -6.01 12.15 -1.27
C ALA A 121 -5.85 11.68 -2.73
N ILE A 122 -6.88 11.01 -3.25
CA ILE A 122 -6.89 10.60 -4.64
C ILE A 122 -7.00 11.84 -5.56
N PRO A 123 -6.12 11.99 -6.57
CA PRO A 123 -6.25 13.02 -7.58
C PRO A 123 -7.56 12.85 -8.39
N PRO A 124 -8.27 13.93 -8.76
CA PRO A 124 -9.50 13.83 -9.54
C PRO A 124 -9.35 13.05 -10.85
N GLU A 125 -8.20 13.18 -11.51
CA GLU A 125 -7.87 12.48 -12.75
C GLU A 125 -7.71 10.96 -12.52
N ALA A 126 -7.06 10.58 -11.42
CA ALA A 126 -6.92 9.19 -10.99
C ALA A 126 -8.28 8.56 -10.64
N ALA A 127 -9.12 9.30 -9.91
CA ALA A 127 -10.49 8.87 -9.59
C ALA A 127 -11.33 8.69 -10.86
N THR A 128 -11.23 9.63 -11.79
CA THR A 128 -11.96 9.62 -13.06
C THR A 128 -11.57 8.41 -13.90
N ILE A 129 -10.27 8.11 -14.03
CA ILE A 129 -9.85 6.95 -14.82
C ILE A 129 -10.18 5.63 -14.12
N ALA A 130 -10.07 5.57 -12.79
CA ALA A 130 -10.43 4.38 -12.03
C ALA A 130 -11.91 4.03 -12.20
N ALA A 131 -12.79 5.03 -12.25
CA ALA A 131 -14.23 4.83 -12.46
C ALA A 131 -14.60 4.36 -13.89
N GLN A 132 -13.68 4.44 -14.86
CA GLN A 132 -13.91 3.99 -16.24
C GLN A 132 -13.65 2.49 -16.45
N PHE A 133 -12.99 1.82 -15.51
CA PHE A 133 -12.52 0.43 -15.63
C PHE A 133 -13.05 -0.46 -14.50
#